data_AF-A0A379G4L3-F1
#
_entry.id   AF-A0A379G4L3-F1
#
_cell.length_a   1.000
_cell.length_b   1.000
_cell.length_c   1.000
_cell.angle_alpha   90.00
_cell.angle_beta   90.00
_cell.angle_gamma   90.00
#
_symmetry.space_group_name_H-M   'P 1'
#
loop_
_entity.id
_entity.type
_entity.pdbx_description
1 polymer ?
#
loop_
_entity_poly.entity_id
_entity_poly.type
_entity_poly.pdbx_seq_one_letter_code
_entity_poly.pdbx_strand_id
1 'polypeptide(L)'
;MRKSLLSLLFMSSFLLTACEKQDEKWVKQTEGLLKKEYGTSDIKFYSSFYTDIGYEKNTGAVCGHVIKLDYAEDDNNELRKYYALVINDGKDITSVTDVDFDIYVSVDRWNKYCYR
;
A
#
# COMPACT_ATOMS: atom_id res chain seq x y z
N MET A 1 36.10 18.29 -32.01
CA MET A 1 34.95 18.65 -31.17
C MET A 1 34.13 17.39 -30.88
N ARG A 2 34.32 16.75 -29.72
CA ARG A 2 33.48 15.63 -29.26
C ARG A 2 32.47 16.18 -28.28
N LYS A 3 31.19 16.27 -28.68
CA LYS A 3 30.10 16.67 -27.79
C LYS A 3 29.73 15.49 -26.88
N SER A 4 29.59 15.82 -25.61
CA SER A 4 29.30 14.95 -24.47
C SER A 4 28.07 14.07 -24.67
N LEU A 5 28.22 12.77 -24.38
CA LEU A 5 27.15 11.77 -24.26
C LEU A 5 26.89 11.39 -22.78
N LEU A 6 27.40 12.16 -21.82
CA LEU A 6 27.17 11.97 -20.38
C LEU A 6 26.07 12.92 -19.88
N SER A 7 24.80 12.60 -20.10
CA SER A 7 23.69 13.27 -19.38
C SER A 7 22.44 12.41 -19.15
N LEU A 8 22.33 11.21 -19.76
CA LEU A 8 21.12 10.40 -19.63
C LEU A 8 21.09 9.44 -18.43
N LEU A 9 22.21 9.21 -17.74
CA LEU A 9 22.28 8.22 -16.65
C LEU A 9 21.95 8.77 -15.25
N PHE A 10 21.89 10.09 -15.06
CA PHE A 10 21.62 10.68 -13.74
C PHE A 10 20.13 10.93 -13.44
N MET A 11 19.25 10.91 -14.44
CA MET A 11 17.81 11.07 -14.22
C MET A 11 17.12 9.78 -13.73
N SER A 12 17.69 8.61 -14.02
CA SER A 12 17.11 7.32 -13.66
C SER A 12 17.02 7.12 -12.13
N SER A 13 18.09 7.45 -11.41
CA SER A 13 18.14 7.25 -9.95
C SER A 13 17.21 8.18 -9.18
N PHE A 14 16.99 9.40 -9.68
CA PHE A 14 16.11 10.38 -9.04
C PHE A 14 14.63 10.00 -9.19
N LEU A 15 14.23 9.44 -10.33
CA LEU A 15 12.86 9.02 -10.58
C LEU A 15 12.49 7.78 -9.75
N LEU A 16 13.39 6.80 -9.62
CA LEU A 16 13.17 5.63 -8.76
C LEU A 16 12.97 6.06 -7.30
N THR A 17 13.86 6.92 -6.79
CA THR A 17 13.81 7.38 -5.39
C THR A 17 12.54 8.20 -5.10
N ALA A 18 12.06 8.99 -6.08
CA ALA A 18 10.82 9.76 -5.91
C ALA A 18 9.58 8.85 -5.88
N CYS A 19 9.56 7.81 -6.71
CA CYS A 19 8.49 6.82 -6.74
C CYS A 19 8.41 6.06 -5.41
N GLU A 20 9.55 5.56 -4.91
CA GLU A 20 9.62 4.84 -3.62
C GLU A 20 9.15 5.71 -2.44
N LYS A 21 9.52 7.00 -2.42
CA LYS A 21 9.07 7.93 -1.37
C LYS A 21 7.57 8.21 -1.43
N GLN A 22 7.00 8.25 -2.65
CA GLN A 22 5.57 8.47 -2.82
C GLN A 22 4.77 7.24 -2.37
N ASP A 23 5.21 6.04 -2.72
CA ASP A 23 4.62 4.78 -2.26
C ASP A 23 4.63 4.71 -0.72
N GLU A 24 5.76 5.03 -0.09
CA GLU A 24 5.88 5.02 1.38
C GLU A 24 4.91 6.03 2.04
N LYS A 25 4.77 7.22 1.44
CA LYS A 25 3.82 8.24 1.92
C LYS A 25 2.38 7.72 1.85
N TRP A 26 1.98 7.16 0.72
CA TRP A 26 0.62 6.64 0.51
C TRP A 26 0.30 5.45 1.42
N VAL A 27 1.26 4.56 1.63
CA VAL A 27 1.18 3.49 2.64
C VAL A 27 0.88 4.08 4.02
N LYS A 28 1.70 5.03 4.49
CA LYS A 28 1.53 5.65 5.81
C LYS A 28 0.18 6.34 5.98
N GLN A 29 -0.30 7.03 4.95
CA GLN A 29 -1.61 7.68 4.98
C GLN A 29 -2.73 6.66 5.10
N THR A 30 -2.66 5.58 4.32
CA THR A 30 -3.66 4.51 4.35
C THR A 30 -3.70 3.81 5.70
N GLU A 31 -2.54 3.40 6.23
CA GLU A 31 -2.46 2.80 7.57
C GLU A 31 -2.99 3.73 8.67
N GLY A 32 -2.77 5.06 8.54
CA GLY A 32 -3.30 6.06 9.44
C GLY A 32 -4.83 6.16 9.39
N LEU A 33 -5.42 6.09 8.19
CA LEU A 33 -6.87 6.06 8.01
C LEU A 33 -7.48 4.79 8.64
N LEU A 34 -6.89 3.63 8.38
CA LEU A 34 -7.35 2.36 8.94
C LEU A 34 -7.25 2.33 10.47
N LYS A 35 -6.14 2.78 11.07
CA LYS A 35 -6.02 2.89 12.53
C LYS A 35 -7.05 3.84 13.14
N LYS A 36 -7.41 4.91 12.43
CA LYS A 36 -8.45 5.84 12.90
C LYS A 36 -9.83 5.20 12.87
N GLU A 37 -10.13 4.41 11.84
CA GLU A 37 -11.42 3.75 11.65
C GLU A 37 -11.63 2.56 12.61
N TYR A 38 -10.62 1.71 12.76
CA TYR A 38 -10.70 0.48 13.53
C TYR A 38 -10.11 0.59 14.94
N GLY A 39 -9.51 1.73 15.30
CA GLY A 39 -8.80 1.90 16.57
C GLY A 39 -7.30 1.55 16.44
N THR A 40 -6.44 2.46 16.91
CA THR A 40 -4.98 2.33 16.79
C THR A 40 -4.40 1.11 17.49
N SER A 41 -5.03 0.66 18.59
CA SER A 41 -4.63 -0.53 19.34
C SER A 41 -4.98 -1.83 18.62
N ASP A 42 -5.94 -1.80 17.71
CA ASP A 42 -6.58 -3.01 17.21
C ASP A 42 -5.88 -3.52 15.93
N ILE A 43 -4.98 -2.70 15.37
CA ILE A 43 -4.27 -2.99 14.12
C ILE A 43 -2.78 -2.70 14.23
N LYS A 44 -1.97 -3.75 13.99
CA LYS A 44 -0.51 -3.64 13.87
C LYS A 44 -0.04 -4.03 12.47
N PHE A 45 0.38 -3.04 11.67
CA PHE A 45 0.98 -3.26 10.35
C PHE A 45 2.45 -3.66 10.46
N TYR A 46 2.89 -4.57 9.59
CA TYR A 46 4.25 -5.12 9.58
C TYR A 46 5.04 -4.79 8.31
N SER A 47 4.41 -5.01 7.16
CA SER A 47 4.98 -4.69 5.87
C SER A 47 3.85 -4.32 4.94
N SER A 48 3.99 -3.20 4.24
CA SER A 48 2.95 -2.66 3.38
C SER A 48 3.61 -2.05 2.14
N PHE A 49 2.96 -2.15 1.00
CA PHE A 49 3.38 -1.51 -0.24
C PHE A 49 2.17 -0.98 -1.00
N TYR A 50 2.40 0.07 -1.77
CA TYR A 50 1.42 0.61 -2.70
C TYR A 50 1.58 -0.05 -4.08
N THR A 51 0.46 -0.22 -4.78
CA THR A 51 0.43 -0.61 -6.17
C THR A 51 -0.69 0.13 -6.91
N ASP A 52 -0.37 0.57 -8.13
CA ASP A 52 -1.33 1.18 -9.03
C ASP A 52 -2.15 0.08 -9.70
N ILE A 53 -3.47 0.13 -9.56
CA ILE A 53 -4.36 -0.89 -10.11
C ILE A 53 -4.73 -0.63 -11.58
N GLY A 54 -4.28 0.48 -12.18
CA GLY A 54 -4.15 0.69 -13.62
C GLY A 54 -5.44 0.87 -14.44
N TYR A 55 -6.60 0.48 -13.91
CA TYR A 55 -7.88 0.59 -14.62
C TYR A 55 -8.55 1.96 -14.46
N GLU A 56 -8.33 2.64 -13.32
CA GLU A 56 -8.87 3.97 -13.05
C GLU A 56 -7.78 4.91 -12.54
N LYS A 57 -7.76 6.13 -13.10
CA LYS A 57 -6.79 7.15 -12.71
C LYS A 57 -6.95 7.48 -11.22
N ASN A 58 -5.83 7.56 -10.52
CA ASN A 58 -5.76 7.85 -9.09
C ASN A 58 -6.44 6.81 -8.19
N THR A 59 -6.50 5.55 -8.63
CA THR A 59 -6.88 4.44 -7.79
C THR A 59 -5.68 3.52 -7.56
N GLY A 60 -5.65 2.87 -6.41
CA GLY A 60 -4.58 1.95 -6.08
C GLY A 60 -4.98 0.98 -4.98
N ALA A 61 -4.05 0.12 -4.62
CA ALA A 61 -4.17 -0.72 -3.46
C ALA A 61 -2.95 -0.54 -2.55
N VAL A 62 -3.19 -0.47 -1.24
CA VAL A 62 -2.15 -0.71 -0.25
C VAL A 62 -2.31 -2.15 0.23
N CYS A 63 -1.28 -2.95 -0.02
CA CYS A 63 -1.28 -4.37 0.30
C CYS A 63 -0.18 -4.67 1.30
N GLY A 64 -0.39 -5.66 2.15
CA GLY A 64 0.61 -5.95 3.16
C GLY A 64 0.24 -7.06 4.14
N HIS A 65 0.93 -7.03 5.27
CA HIS A 65 0.67 -7.91 6.40
C HIS A 65 0.34 -7.13 7.66
N VAL A 66 -0.60 -7.67 8.42
CA VAL A 66 -1.18 -7.06 9.61
C VAL A 66 -1.42 -8.10 10.68
N ILE A 67 -1.43 -7.69 11.94
CA ILE A 67 -2.12 -8.42 13.01
C ILE A 67 -3.29 -7.56 13.44
N LYS A 68 -4.50 -8.13 13.37
CA LYS A 68 -5.69 -7.53 13.96
C LYS A 68 -5.91 -8.14 15.33
N LEU A 69 -5.91 -7.31 16.36
CA LEU A 69 -6.15 -7.72 17.74
C LEU A 69 -7.67 -7.74 17.96
N ASP A 70 -8.35 -8.78 17.46
CA ASP A 70 -9.76 -8.99 17.82
C ASP A 70 -9.84 -9.54 19.25
N TYR A 71 -10.68 -8.94 20.07
CA TYR A 71 -10.91 -9.34 21.48
C TYR A 71 -11.70 -10.65 21.63
N ALA A 72 -11.97 -11.37 20.53
CA ALA A 72 -12.62 -12.68 20.57
C ALA A 72 -11.55 -13.76 20.82
N GLU A 73 -11.74 -14.53 21.88
CA GLU A 73 -10.75 -15.32 22.63
C GLU A 73 -10.00 -16.46 21.89
N ASP A 74 -9.95 -16.49 20.55
CA ASP A 74 -9.34 -17.62 19.81
C ASP A 74 -8.45 -17.24 18.62
N ASP A 75 -8.27 -15.95 18.31
CA ASP A 75 -7.42 -15.53 17.18
C ASP A 75 -5.99 -15.15 17.64
N ASN A 76 -5.06 -16.08 17.42
CA ASN A 76 -3.67 -16.14 17.89
C ASN A 76 -2.71 -15.03 17.40
N ASN A 77 -3.08 -13.75 17.41
CA ASN A 77 -2.21 -12.65 16.95
C ASN A 77 -1.53 -12.99 15.59
N GLU A 78 -2.26 -13.66 14.70
CA GLU A 78 -1.66 -14.22 13.49
C GLU A 78 -1.42 -13.14 12.45
N LEU A 79 -0.31 -13.27 11.74
CA LEU A 79 0.10 -12.33 10.71
C LEU A 79 -0.69 -12.55 9.42
N ARG A 80 -1.74 -11.77 9.22
CA ARG A 80 -2.68 -11.87 8.09
C ARG A 80 -2.26 -11.00 6.92
N LYS A 81 -2.65 -11.41 5.71
CA LYS A 81 -2.58 -10.55 4.52
C LYS A 81 -3.75 -9.60 4.51
N TYR A 82 -3.49 -8.34 4.14
CA TYR A 82 -4.53 -7.34 3.96
C TYR A 82 -4.35 -6.55 2.66
N TYR A 83 -5.45 -5.98 2.18
CA TYR A 83 -5.48 -4.96 1.14
C TYR A 83 -6.41 -3.84 1.58
N ALA A 84 -6.10 -2.64 1.13
CA ALA A 84 -7.00 -1.49 1.18
C ALA A 84 -7.02 -0.84 -0.21
N LEU A 85 -8.20 -0.81 -0.85
CA LEU A 85 -8.39 -0.05 -2.08
C LEU A 85 -8.49 1.43 -1.72
N VAL A 86 -7.76 2.26 -2.45
CA VAL A 86 -7.62 3.67 -2.15
C VAL A 86 -7.88 4.54 -3.37
N ILE A 87 -8.42 5.72 -3.11
CA ILE A 87 -8.44 6.83 -4.07
C ILE A 87 -7.38 7.83 -3.62
N ASN A 88 -6.64 8.38 -4.58
CA ASN A 88 -5.70 9.46 -4.38
C ASN A 88 -6.00 10.66 -5.29
N ASP A 89 -5.30 11.77 -5.12
CA ASP A 89 -5.38 12.95 -6.00
C ASP A 89 -4.07 13.19 -6.79
N GLY A 90 -3.20 12.17 -6.84
CA GLY A 90 -1.84 12.25 -7.36
C GLY A 90 -0.80 12.73 -6.34
N LYS A 91 -1.21 13.16 -5.14
CA LYS A 91 -0.30 13.57 -4.07
C LYS A 91 -0.60 12.87 -2.75
N ASP A 92 -1.86 12.72 -2.41
CA ASP A 92 -2.36 12.26 -1.12
C ASP A 92 -3.46 11.21 -1.30
N ILE A 93 -3.55 10.26 -0.36
CA ILE A 93 -4.70 9.37 -0.25
C ILE A 93 -5.90 10.18 0.28
N THR A 94 -7.01 10.16 -0.45
CA THR A 94 -8.22 10.90 -0.11
C THR A 94 -9.25 10.02 0.59
N SER A 95 -9.30 8.72 0.27
CA SER A 95 -10.21 7.76 0.90
C SER A 95 -9.75 6.32 0.74
N VAL A 96 -10.15 5.47 1.69
CA VAL A 96 -10.18 4.01 1.55
C VAL A 96 -11.60 3.63 1.10
N THR A 97 -11.73 2.83 0.05
CA THR A 97 -13.03 2.45 -0.54
C THR A 97 -13.43 1.02 -0.22
N ASP A 98 -12.46 0.16 0.03
CA ASP A 98 -12.66 -1.24 0.41
C ASP A 98 -11.43 -1.73 1.19
N VAL A 99 -11.64 -2.61 2.17
CA VAL A 99 -10.57 -3.17 2.99
C VAL A 99 -10.92 -4.58 3.41
N ASP A 100 -9.93 -5.46 3.36
CA ASP A 100 -10.01 -6.82 3.87
C ASP A 100 -8.71 -7.15 4.60
N PHE A 101 -8.82 -7.66 5.83
CA PHE A 101 -7.69 -8.04 6.68
C PHE A 101 -7.47 -9.55 6.74
N ASP A 102 -8.29 -10.35 6.05
CA ASP A 102 -8.24 -11.81 6.05
C ASP A 102 -8.22 -12.37 4.63
N ILE A 103 -7.14 -12.06 3.89
CA ILE A 103 -6.95 -12.62 2.56
C ILE A 103 -6.31 -14.01 2.63
N TYR A 104 -6.78 -14.86 3.55
CA TYR A 104 -6.43 -16.29 3.53
C TYR A 104 -7.34 -17.08 2.58
N VAL A 105 -8.52 -16.53 2.26
CA VAL A 105 -9.58 -17.27 1.55
C VAL A 105 -9.75 -16.85 0.09
N SER A 106 -9.15 -15.73 -0.34
CA SER A 106 -9.27 -15.23 -1.73
C SER A 106 -7.92 -14.84 -2.34
N VAL A 107 -7.18 -15.87 -2.78
CA VAL A 107 -5.96 -15.71 -3.60
C VAL A 107 -6.22 -14.80 -4.82
N ASP A 108 -7.43 -14.84 -5.37
CA ASP A 108 -7.84 -14.01 -6.50
C ASP A 108 -7.80 -12.52 -6.20
N ARG A 109 -8.23 -12.07 -5.01
CA ARG A 109 -8.16 -10.66 -4.63
C ARG A 109 -6.72 -10.20 -4.41
N TRP A 110 -5.90 -11.03 -3.76
CA TRP A 110 -4.47 -10.75 -3.63
C TRP A 110 -3.80 -10.63 -5.00
N ASN A 111 -4.06 -11.56 -5.92
CA ASN A 111 -3.48 -11.51 -7.26
C ASN A 111 -4.00 -10.34 -8.09
N LYS A 112 -5.27 -9.96 -7.89
CA LYS A 112 -5.87 -8.82 -8.60
C LYS A 112 -5.28 -7.48 -8.18
N TYR A 113 -5.06 -7.30 -6.88
CA TYR A 113 -4.72 -5.98 -6.32
C TYR A 113 -3.31 -5.87 -5.77
N CYS A 114 -2.65 -6.98 -5.46
CA CYS A 114 -1.37 -6.99 -4.71
C CYS A 114 -0.26 -7.71 -5.48
N TYR A 115 -0.47 -8.03 -6.75
CA TYR A 115 0.58 -8.56 -7.62
C TYR A 115 1.48 -7.41 -8.08
N ARG A 116 2.78 -7.56 -7.88
CA ARG A 116 3.81 -6.58 -8.19
C ARG A 116 4.85 -7.20 -9.11
#